data_AF-A0A8C3SJB3-F1
#
_entry.id   AF-A0A8C3SJB3-F1
#
_cell.length_a   1.000
_cell.length_b   1.000
_cell.length_c   1.000
_cell.angle_alpha   90.00
_cell.angle_beta   90.00
_cell.angle_gamma   90.00
#
_symmetry.space_group_name_H-M   'P 1'
#
loop_
_entity.id
_entity.type
_entity.pdbx_description
1 polymer ?
#
loop_
_entity_poly.entity_id
_entity_poly.type
_entity_poly.pdbx_seq_one_letter_code
_entity_poly.pdbx_strand_id
1 'polypeptide(L)'
;MTALRTKLEGFQTQISKYFSERGDAVAKAAKNPHVGDYRQLVHELDEAQYTEIRLMVMEIRNLYAILYDIVVKNFEKIKKPRGETKGMIY
;
A
#
# COMPACT_ATOMS: atom_id res chain seq x y z
N MET A 1 -11.98 -4.50 -6.80
CA MET A 1 -10.54 -4.57 -7.16
C MET A 1 -9.91 -3.20 -7.38
N THR A 2 -10.57 -2.25 -8.07
CA THR A 2 -10.04 -0.89 -8.30
C THR A 2 -9.61 -0.16 -7.01
N ALA A 3 -10.41 -0.23 -5.94
CA ALA A 3 -10.05 0.36 -4.66
C ALA A 3 -8.76 -0.22 -4.04
N LEU A 4 -8.49 -1.52 -4.26
CA LEU A 4 -7.26 -2.17 -3.79
C LEU A 4 -6.06 -1.64 -4.56
N ARG A 5 -6.21 -1.47 -5.87
CA ARG A 5 -5.18 -0.87 -6.73
C ARG A 5 -4.84 0.55 -6.29
N THR A 6 -5.86 1.39 -6.07
CA THR A 6 -5.65 2.77 -5.57
C THR A 6 -4.88 2.79 -4.24
N LYS A 7 -5.19 1.86 -3.32
CA LYS A 7 -4.46 1.76 -2.05
C LYS A 7 -2.99 1.39 -2.26
N LEU A 8 -2.70 0.43 -3.14
CA LEU A 8 -1.33 0.03 -3.48
C LEU A 8 -0.54 1.14 -4.19
N GLU A 9 -1.19 1.92 -5.06
CA GLU A 9 -0.58 3.11 -5.68
C GLU A 9 -0.21 4.15 -4.60
N GLY A 10 -1.06 4.32 -3.57
CA GLY A 10 -0.77 5.17 -2.43
C GLY A 10 0.49 4.77 -1.64
N PHE A 11 0.78 3.48 -1.52
CA PHE A 11 2.00 2.99 -0.86
C PHE A 11 3.27 3.43 -1.61
N GLN A 12 3.24 3.47 -2.94
CA GLN A 12 4.39 3.92 -3.73
C GLN A 12 4.66 5.41 -3.52
N THR A 13 3.61 6.23 -3.47
CA THR A 13 3.73 7.67 -3.20
C THR A 13 4.29 7.92 -1.80
N GLN A 14 3.86 7.14 -0.80
CA GLN A 14 4.34 7.26 0.58
C GLN A 14 5.85 6.97 0.70
N ILE A 15 6.35 5.96 -0.02
CA ILE A 15 7.80 5.63 -0.04
C ILE A 15 8.60 6.80 -0.63
N SER A 16 8.18 7.34 -1.77
CA SER A 16 8.84 8.49 -2.40
C SER A 16 8.83 9.73 -1.50
N LYS A 17 7.72 9.95 -0.80
CA LYS A 17 7.53 11.07 0.13
C LYS A 17 8.51 11.00 1.30
N TYR A 18 8.71 9.83 1.90
CA TYR A 18 9.68 9.65 3.00
C TYR A 18 11.08 10.12 2.62
N PHE A 19 11.58 9.76 1.44
CA PHE A 19 12.92 10.17 1.02
C PHE A 19 13.05 11.69 0.88
N SER A 20 12.03 12.36 0.33
CA SER A 20 12.01 13.82 0.22
C SER A 20 11.96 14.49 1.59
N GLU A 21 11.02 14.09 2.44
CA GLU A 21 10.82 14.72 3.77
C GLU A 21 12.02 14.51 4.69
N ARG A 22 12.61 13.31 4.67
CA ARG A 22 13.82 13.02 5.43
C ARG A 22 15.00 13.84 4.92
N GLY A 23 15.16 13.95 3.60
CA GLY A 23 16.21 14.78 2.99
C GLY A 23 16.11 16.25 3.43
N ASP A 24 14.90 16.80 3.42
CA ASP A 24 14.63 18.16 3.87
C ASP A 24 14.89 18.32 5.38
N ALA A 25 14.50 17.35 6.21
CA ALA A 25 14.77 17.36 7.64
C ALA A 25 16.28 17.36 7.94
N VAL A 26 17.05 16.50 7.27
CA VAL A 26 18.52 16.46 7.40
C VAL A 26 19.14 17.78 6.94
N ALA A 27 18.68 18.34 5.82
CA ALA A 27 19.16 19.63 5.32
C ALA A 27 18.90 20.77 6.32
N LYS A 28 17.72 20.79 6.96
CA LYS A 28 17.38 21.76 8.01
C LYS A 28 18.26 21.60 9.25
N ALA A 29 18.48 20.35 9.68
CA ALA A 29 19.33 20.04 10.83
C ALA A 29 20.79 20.47 10.61
N ALA A 30 21.33 20.25 9.39
CA ALA A 30 22.68 20.66 9.03
C ALA A 30 22.83 22.19 8.94
N LYS A 31 21.84 22.89 8.36
CA LYS A 31 21.85 24.36 8.23
C LYS A 31 21.64 25.08 9.56
N ASN A 32 20.90 24.49 10.50
CA ASN A 32 20.54 25.10 11.78
C ASN A 32 20.93 24.19 12.95
N PRO A 33 22.23 24.00 13.24
CA PRO A 33 22.69 23.02 14.22
C PRO A 33 22.26 23.32 15.65
N HIS A 34 21.94 24.58 15.96
CA HIS A 34 21.43 25.03 17.25
C HIS A 34 19.97 24.59 17.51
N VAL A 35 19.21 24.27 16.46
CA VAL A 35 17.83 23.78 16.59
C VAL A 35 17.84 22.26 16.71
N GLY A 36 17.75 21.77 17.95
CA GLY A 36 17.74 20.34 18.25
C GLY A 36 16.57 19.57 17.61
N ASP A 37 15.43 20.24 17.48
CA ASP A 37 14.19 19.63 16.97
C ASP A 37 14.33 19.09 15.54
N TYR A 38 15.19 19.67 14.71
CA TYR A 38 15.41 19.13 13.36
C TYR A 38 16.15 17.79 13.36
N ARG A 39 17.01 17.52 14.35
CA ARG A 39 17.60 16.18 14.51
C ARG A 39 16.56 15.19 15.01
N GLN A 40 15.72 15.61 15.96
CA GLN A 40 14.62 14.79 16.45
C GLN A 40 13.64 14.43 15.33
N LEU A 41 13.29 15.39 14.46
CA LEU A 41 12.43 15.16 13.30
C LEU A 41 12.97 14.08 12.36
N VAL A 42 14.29 13.99 12.14
CA VAL A 42 14.88 12.92 11.32
C VAL A 42 14.60 11.55 11.95
N HIS A 43 14.75 11.43 13.27
CA HIS A 43 14.49 10.18 13.99
C HIS A 43 13.00 9.82 13.98
N GLU A 44 12.11 10.80 14.20
CA GLU A 44 10.67 10.58 14.16
C GLU A 44 10.18 10.15 12.78
N LEU A 45 10.73 10.73 11.70
CA LEU A 45 10.43 10.29 10.34
C LEU A 45 10.88 8.84 10.10
N ASP A 46 12.03 8.43 10.65
CA ASP A 46 12.53 7.05 10.55
C ASP A 46 11.63 6.06 11.30
N GLU A 47 11.19 6.40 12.53
CA GLU A 47 10.28 5.57 13.33
C GLU A 47 8.87 5.46 12.70
N ALA A 48 8.35 6.59 12.19
CA ALA A 48 7.09 6.63 11.47
C ALA A 48 7.16 5.76 10.21
N GLN A 49 8.23 5.87 9.42
CA GLN A 49 8.41 5.08 8.22
C GLN A 49 8.54 3.58 8.51
N TYR A 50 9.22 3.19 9.58
CA TYR A 50 9.27 1.79 10.00
C TYR A 50 7.87 1.23 10.29
N THR A 51 7.07 1.98 11.05
CA THR A 51 5.69 1.59 11.38
C THR A 51 4.83 1.49 10.13
N GLU A 52 4.95 2.47 9.23
CA GLU A 52 4.21 2.52 7.97
C GLU A 52 4.56 1.32 7.08
N ILE A 53 5.85 0.99 6.91
CA ILE A 53 6.28 -0.20 6.15
C ILE A 53 5.71 -1.48 6.73
N ARG A 54 5.70 -1.61 8.07
CA ARG A 54 5.11 -2.78 8.73
C ARG A 54 3.62 -2.90 8.42
N LEU A 55 2.88 -1.79 8.44
CA LEU A 55 1.46 -1.77 8.09
C LEU A 55 1.23 -2.07 6.61
N MET A 56 2.04 -1.50 5.71
CA MET A 56 1.98 -1.78 4.27
C MET A 56 2.12 -3.28 3.97
N VAL A 57 3.10 -3.96 4.59
CA VAL A 57 3.28 -5.41 4.42
C VAL A 57 2.08 -6.20 4.93
N MET A 58 1.54 -5.84 6.10
CA MET A 58 0.34 -6.48 6.64
C MET A 58 -0.86 -6.29 5.72
N GLU A 59 -1.03 -5.10 5.16
CA GLU A 59 -2.10 -4.82 4.21
C GLU A 59 -1.93 -5.64 2.94
N ILE A 60 -0.74 -5.68 2.33
CA ILE A 60 -0.46 -6.49 1.13
C ILE A 60 -0.84 -7.96 1.37
N ARG A 61 -0.44 -8.53 2.51
CA ARG A 61 -0.82 -9.89 2.89
C ARG A 61 -2.35 -10.05 2.97
N ASN A 62 -3.04 -9.13 3.64
CA ASN A 62 -4.49 -9.16 3.78
C ASN A 62 -5.19 -9.02 2.42
N LEU A 63 -4.65 -8.20 1.51
CA LEU A 63 -5.15 -8.03 0.15
C LEU A 63 -5.11 -9.34 -0.64
N TYR A 64 -4.00 -10.08 -0.56
CA TYR A 64 -3.92 -11.40 -1.20
C TYR A 64 -4.97 -12.36 -0.64
N ALA A 65 -5.17 -12.40 0.68
CA ALA A 65 -6.18 -13.26 1.30
C ALA A 65 -7.60 -12.90 0.85
N ILE A 66 -7.96 -11.61 0.83
CA ILE A 66 -9.28 -11.13 0.38
C ILE A 66 -9.50 -11.44 -1.09
N LEU A 67 -8.51 -11.19 -1.94
CA LEU A 67 -8.60 -11.47 -3.38
C LEU A 67 -8.82 -12.96 -3.63
N TYR A 68 -8.02 -13.81 -2.97
CA TYR A 68 -8.16 -15.26 -3.10
C TYR A 68 -9.56 -15.72 -2.66
N ASP A 69 -10.02 -15.29 -1.49
CA ASP A 69 -11.33 -15.67 -0.96
C ASP A 69 -12.48 -15.28 -1.90
N ILE A 70 -12.50 -14.04 -2.37
CA ILE A 70 -13.56 -13.54 -3.27
C ILE A 70 -13.52 -14.26 -4.61
N VAL A 71 -12.34 -14.47 -5.19
CA VAL A 71 -12.20 -15.13 -6.50
C VAL A 71 -12.62 -16.59 -6.40
N VAL A 72 -12.13 -17.34 -5.41
CA VAL A 72 -12.44 -18.77 -5.26
C VAL A 72 -13.92 -18.98 -5.01
N LYS A 73 -14.55 -18.21 -4.11
CA LYS A 73 -15.99 -18.32 -3.83
C LYS A 73 -16.87 -18.05 -5.05
N ASN A 74 -16.40 -17.23 -5.99
CA ASN A 74 -17.17 -16.82 -7.16
C ASN A 74 -16.64 -17.41 -8.47
N PHE A 75 -15.70 -18.35 -8.41
CA PHE A 75 -14.90 -18.78 -9.57
C PHE A 75 -15.76 -19.26 -10.74
N GLU A 76 -16.78 -20.09 -10.48
CA GLU A 76 -17.67 -20.59 -11.55
C GLU A 76 -18.47 -19.48 -12.22
N LYS A 77 -18.94 -18.48 -11.47
CA LYS A 77 -19.67 -17.33 -12.03
C LYS A 77 -18.74 -16.40 -12.79
N ILE A 78 -17.50 -16.22 -12.32
CA ILE A 78 -16.47 -15.44 -13.02
C ILE A 78 -16.10 -16.12 -14.34
N LYS A 79 -15.95 -17.46 -14.34
CA LYS A 79 -15.57 -18.27 -15.50
C LYS A 79 -16.72 -18.43 -16.51
N LYS A 80 -17.95 -18.64 -16.03
CA LYS A 80 -19.16 -18.85 -16.82
C LYS A 80 -20.25 -17.84 -16.40
N PRO A 81 -20.11 -16.56 -16.75
CA PRO A 81 -21.03 -15.51 -16.30
C PRO A 81 -22.47 -15.68 -16.79
N ARG A 82 -22.69 -16.47 -17.86
CA ARG A 82 -24.01 -16.80 -18.41
C ARG A 82 -24.42 -18.27 -18.19
N GLY A 83 -23.65 -19.02 -17.39
CA GLY A 83 -23.83 -20.47 -17.23
C GLY A 83 -23.41 -21.27 -18.47
N GLU A 84 -23.79 -22.55 -18.51
CA GLU A 84 -23.65 -23.37 -19.71
C GLU A 84 -24.82 -23.11 -20.66
N THR A 85 -24.53 -22.89 -21.93
CA THR A 85 -25.55 -22.94 -22.98
C THR A 85 -26.01 -24.39 -23.07
N LYS A 86 -27.09 -24.75 -22.36
CA LYS A 86 -27.83 -25.96 -22.70
C LYS A 86 -28.27 -25.76 -24.14
N GLY A 87 -27.59 -26.46 -25.07
CA GLY A 87 -27.93 -26.40 -26.49
C GLY A 87 -29.42 -26.62 -26.62
N MET A 88 -30.09 -25.71 -27.34
CA MET A 88 -31.50 -25.88 -27.70
C MET A 88 -31.59 -27.21 -28.44
N ILE A 89 -32.21 -28.20 -27.81
CA ILE A 89 -32.52 -29.48 -28.46
C ILE A 89 -33.66 -29.15 -29.42
N TYR A 90 -33.35 -29.17 -30.72
CA TYR A 90 -34.31 -29.04 -31.83
C TYR A 90 -35.27 -30.23 -31.86
#